data_AF-A0A0Q7UBA0-F1
#
_entry.id   AF-A0A0Q7UBA0-F1
#
_cell.length_a   1.000
_cell.length_b   1.000
_cell.length_c   1.000
_cell.angle_alpha   90.00
_cell.angle_beta   90.00
_cell.angle_gamma   90.00
#
_symmetry.space_group_name_H-M   'P 1'
#
loop_
_entity.id
_entity.type
_entity.pdbx_description
1 polymer ?
#
loop_
_entity_poly.entity_id
_entity_poly.type
_entity_poly.pdbx_seq_one_letter_code
_entity_poly.pdbx_strand_id
1 'polypeptide(L)' 'MLCCALGLLALLTGASARGLRALLGAWPVAIIAGGAATALAVLVPHHLDHYRQRAQAHDRTVLAEIVAAPLCSGRPS' A
#
# COMPACT_ATOMS: atom_id res chain seq x y z
N MET A 1 27.82 15.54 38.20
CA MET A 1 26.91 16.36 37.37
C MET A 1 27.19 16.15 35.88
N LEU A 2 28.38 16.48 35.38
CA LEU A 2 28.76 16.33 33.96
C LEU A 2 28.69 14.88 33.43
N CYS A 3 29.11 13.89 34.22
CA CYS A 3 29.12 12.48 33.81
C CYS A 3 27.69 11.95 33.52
N CYS A 4 26.71 12.38 34.32
CA CYS A 4 25.31 12.00 34.13
C CYS A 4 24.72 12.66 32.87
N ALA A 5 25.06 13.93 32.62
CA ALA A 5 24.63 14.65 31.44
C ALA A 5 25.17 14.02 30.15
N LEU A 6 26.44 13.60 30.14
CA LEU A 6 27.06 12.92 29.00
C LEU A 6 26.43 11.55 28.71
N GLY A 7 26.12 10.77 29.74
CA GLY A 7 25.42 9.48 29.59
C GLY A 7 24.02 9.64 29.00
N LEU A 8 23.28 10.66 29.44
CA LEU A 8 21.94 10.97 28.92
C LEU A 8 21.99 11.43 27.45
N LEU A 9 22.98 12.26 27.10
CA LEU A 9 23.18 12.72 25.73
C LEU A 9 23.49 11.55 24.78
N ALA A 10 24.34 10.61 25.20
CA ALA A 10 24.70 9.42 24.41
C ALA A 10 23.50 8.50 24.17
N LEU A 11 22.64 8.29 25.16
CA LEU A 11 21.42 7.50 25.04
C LEU A 11 20.42 8.14 24.09
N LEU A 12 20.18 9.45 24.22
CA LEU A 12 19.27 10.18 23.33
C LEU A 12 19.78 10.19 21.90
N THR A 13 21.07 10.45 21.69
CA THR A 13 21.67 10.45 20.34
C THR A 13 21.65 9.05 19.73
N GLY A 14 21.91 8.01 20.52
CA GLY A 14 21.83 6.62 20.09
C GLY A 14 20.41 6.17 19.73
N ALA A 15 19.41 6.59 20.51
CA ALA A 15 18.00 6.33 20.21
C ALA A 15 17.56 7.04 18.91
N SER A 16 17.94 8.31 18.75
CA SER A 16 17.67 9.10 17.54
C SER A 16 18.35 8.51 16.30
N ALA A 17 19.60 8.08 16.40
CA ALA A 17 20.32 7.46 15.29
C ALA A 17 19.74 6.10 14.91
N ARG A 18 19.24 5.32 15.88
CA ARG A 18 18.58 4.03 15.61
C ARG A 18 17.21 4.24 14.95
N GLY A 19 16.43 5.23 15.41
CA GLY A 19 15.16 5.62 14.78
C GLY A 19 15.35 6.13 13.35
N LEU A 20 16.34 6.99 13.13
CA LEU A 20 16.66 7.53 11.81
C LEU A 20 17.12 6.42 10.84
N ARG A 21 17.94 5.46 11.29
CA ARG A 21 18.33 4.30 10.47
C ARG A 21 17.16 3.37 10.18
N ALA A 22 16.21 3.21 11.10
CA ALA A 22 15.00 2.41 10.85
C ALA A 22 14.10 3.08 9.79
N LEU A 23 13.91 4.40 9.89
CA LEU A 23 13.19 5.21 8.88
C LEU A 23 13.87 5.14 7.52
N LEU A 24 15.19 5.34 7.48
CA LEU A 24 15.99 5.22 6.26
C LEU A 24 16.06 3.79 5.75
N GLY A 25 15.98 2.76 6.59
CA GLY A 25 15.95 1.36 6.16
C GLY A 25 14.60 0.94 5.58
N ALA A 26 13.51 1.56 6.04
CA ALA A 26 12.14 1.29 5.60
C ALA A 26 11.75 2.04 4.31
N TRP A 27 12.57 2.99 3.84
CA TRP A 27 12.29 3.79 2.64
C TRP A 27 11.96 2.98 1.38
N PRO A 28 12.61 1.82 1.07
CA PRO A 28 12.30 1.08 -0.14
C PRO A 28 10.93 0.40 -0.03
N VAL A 29 10.60 -0.09 1.16
CA VAL A 29 9.30 -0.70 1.46
C VAL A 29 8.20 0.34 1.35
N ALA A 30 8.42 1.55 1.87
CA ALA A 30 7.48 2.65 1.75
C ALA A 30 7.24 3.05 0.28
N ILE A 31 8.28 3.06 -0.55
CA ILE A 31 8.15 3.34 -2.00
C ILE A 31 7.38 2.23 -2.70
N ILE A 32 7.69 0.96 -2.44
CA ILE A 32 6.99 -0.17 -3.07
C ILE A 32 5.52 -0.17 -2.65
N ALA A 33 5.23 -0.01 -1.35
CA ALA A 33 3.87 0.03 -0.83
C ALA A 33 3.09 1.23 -1.37
N GLY A 34 3.71 2.42 -1.38
CA GLY A 34 3.12 3.63 -1.94
C GLY A 34 2.87 3.52 -3.45
N GLY A 35 3.82 2.95 -4.20
CA GLY A 35 3.67 2.69 -5.64
C GLY A 35 2.56 1.69 -5.94
N ALA A 36 2.49 0.58 -5.20
CA ALA A 36 1.42 -0.40 -5.33
C ALA A 36 0.05 0.19 -5.00
N ALA A 37 -0.06 0.95 -3.91
CA ALA A 37 -1.30 1.63 -3.53
C ALA A 37 -1.75 2.64 -4.60
N THR A 38 -0.81 3.39 -5.18
CA THR A 38 -1.09 4.35 -6.25
C THR A 38 -1.56 3.64 -7.53
N ALA A 39 -0.89 2.55 -7.91
CA ALA A 39 -1.31 1.74 -9.06
C ALA A 39 -2.72 1.17 -8.83
N LEU A 40 -3.00 0.61 -7.66
CA LEU A 40 -4.34 0.12 -7.32
C LEU A 40 -5.39 1.23 -7.35
N ALA A 41 -5.08 2.42 -6.84
CA ALA A 41 -6.00 3.55 -6.86
C ALA A 41 -6.41 3.98 -8.28
N VAL A 42 -5.55 3.78 -9.28
CA VAL A 42 -5.84 4.08 -10.68
C VAL A 42 -6.53 2.92 -11.40
N LEU A 43 -6.06 1.68 -11.21
CA LEU A 43 -6.57 0.51 -11.94
C LEU A 43 -7.92 0.02 -11.39
N VAL A 44 -8.14 0.07 -10.08
CA VAL A 44 -9.38 -0.46 -9.47
C VAL A 44 -10.63 0.26 -9.98
N PRO A 45 -10.71 1.61 -10.02
CA PRO A 45 -11.88 2.31 -10.57
C PRO A 45 -12.19 1.92 -12.02
N HIS A 46 -11.15 1.79 -12.85
CA HIS A 46 -11.32 1.43 -14.26
C HIS A 46 -11.94 0.04 -14.42
N HIS A 47 -11.47 -0.96 -13.66
CA HIS A 47 -12.06 -2.29 -13.71
C HIS A 47 -13.45 -2.37 -13.07
N LEU A 48 -13.70 -1.60 -12.01
CA LEU A 48 -15.03 -1.55 -11.39
C LEU A 48 -16.09 -1.04 -12.36
N ASP A 49 -15.74 -0.16 -13.29
CA ASP A 49 -16.69 0.35 -14.28
C ASP A 49 -17.17 -0.75 -15.25
N HIS A 50 -16.25 -1.62 -15.69
CA HIS A 50 -16.61 -2.80 -16.48
C HIS A 50 -17.51 -3.78 -15.71
N TYR A 51 -17.29 -3.96 -14.41
CA TYR A 51 -18.19 -4.78 -13.60
C TYR A 51 -19.55 -4.12 -13.41
N ARG A 52 -19.62 -2.78 -13.29
CA ARG A 52 -20.89 -2.05 -13.23
C ARG A 52 -21.70 -2.25 -14.51
N GLN A 53 -21.06 -2.15 -15.67
CA GLN A 53 -21.72 -2.38 -16.96
C GLN A 53 -22.28 -3.81 -17.07
N ARG A 54 -21.49 -4.83 -16.69
CA ARG A 54 -21.97 -6.22 -16.67
C ARG A 54 -23.07 -6.46 -15.64
N ALA A 55 -22.94 -5.90 -14.45
CA ALA A 55 -23.93 -5.98 -13.39
C ALA A 55 -25.29 -5.41 -13.85
N GLN A 56 -25.27 -4.27 -14.55
CA GLN A 56 -26.46 -3.70 -15.17
C GLN A 56 -27.04 -4.57 -16.28
N ALA A 57 -26.18 -5.14 -17.14
CA ALA A 57 -26.63 -6.01 -18.24
C ALA A 57 -27.21 -7.36 -17.78
N HIS A 58 -26.75 -7.87 -16.63
CA HIS A 58 -27.15 -9.17 -16.09
C HIS A 58 -28.11 -9.08 -14.90
N ASP A 59 -28.53 -7.87 -14.52
CA ASP A 59 -29.40 -7.60 -13.36
C ASP A 59 -28.88 -8.26 -12.07
N ARG A 60 -27.57 -8.09 -11.84
CA ARG A 60 -26.82 -8.68 -10.72
C ARG A 60 -26.02 -7.62 -9.98
N THR A 61 -25.48 -7.96 -8.82
CA THR A 61 -24.57 -7.07 -8.09
C THR A 61 -23.16 -7.10 -8.70
N VAL A 62 -22.42 -5.99 -8.57
CA VAL A 62 -21.01 -5.90 -8.97
C VAL A 62 -20.16 -7.01 -8.34
N LEU A 63 -20.40 -7.33 -7.06
CA LEU A 63 -19.70 -8.41 -6.38
C LEU A 63 -20.01 -9.78 -6.98
N ALA A 64 -21.27 -10.05 -7.35
CA ALA A 64 -21.65 -11.30 -8.01
C ALA A 64 -20.92 -11.47 -9.35
N GLU A 65 -20.78 -10.39 -10.13
CA GLU A 65 -20.02 -10.41 -11.40
C GLU A 65 -18.51 -10.59 -11.19
N ILE A 66 -17.93 -10.00 -10.13
CA ILE A 66 -16.52 -10.21 -9.76
C ILE A 66 -16.25 -11.67 -9.41
N VAL A 67 -17.12 -12.28 -8.62
CA VAL A 67 -16.99 -13.68 -8.19
C VAL A 67 -17.23 -14.63 -9.37
N ALA A 68 -18.18 -14.32 -10.25
CA ALA A 68 -18.51 -15.17 -11.40
C ALA A 68 -17.44 -15.13 -12.50
N ALA A 69 -16.85 -13.97 -12.78
CA ALA A 69 -15.95 -13.78 -13.91
C ALA A 69 -14.91 -12.67 -13.65
N PRO A 70 -13.82 -12.98 -12.91
CA PRO A 70 -12.75 -12.03 -12.62
C PRO A 70 -12.01 -11.61 -13.91
N LEU A 71 -12.01 -10.31 -14.23
CA LEU A 71 -11.39 -9.74 -15.45
C LEU A 71 -9.87 -9.86 -15.49
N CYS A 72 -9.22 -9.98 -14.33
CA CYS A 72 -7.76 -9.94 -14.22
C CYS A 72 -7.10 -11.30 -14.41
N SER A 73 -7.85 -12.39 -14.63
CA SER A 73 -7.29 -13.74 -14.81
C SER A 73 -6.92 -14.07 -16.26
N GLY A 74 -6.79 -13.07 -17.14
CA GLY A 74 -6.18 -13.19 -18.46
C GLY A 74 -6.84 -14.23 -19.37
N ARG A 75 -7.94 -13.85 -20.03
CA ARG A 75 -8.31 -14.49 -21.29
C ARG A 75 -7.83 -13.58 -22.42
N PRO A 76 -6.80 -13.94 -23.20
CA PRO A 76 -6.49 -13.21 -24.42
C PRO A 76 -7.71 -13.29 -25.34
N SER A 77 -8.19 -12.13 -25.79
CA SER A 77 -9.15 -11.97 -26.88
C SER A 77 -8.45 -12.15 -28.21
#